data_AF-A0AAW2U3M6-F1
#
_entry.id   AF-A0AAW2U3M6-F1
#
_cell.length_a   1.000
_cell.length_b   1.000
_cell.length_c   1.000
_cell.angle_alpha   90.00
_cell.angle_beta   90.00
_cell.angle_gamma   90.00
#
_symmetry.space_group_name_H-M   'P 1'
#
loop_
_entity.id
_entity.type
_entity.pdbx_description
1 polymer ?
#
loop_
_entity_poly.entity_id
_entity_poly.type
_entity_poly.pdbx_seq_one_letter_code
_entity_poly.pdbx_strand_id
1 'polypeptide(L)'
;MDLDVSAEGEVHHRCPIFCFEVVWLQSEEVSDVVAQSWGFGSGNSAGSVFCNKVVQCGTRLTEWNRLSFKNVTRQIRDLNSGLCKLKKGTVTESSKAKSMLLQVK
;
A
#
# COMPACT_ATOMS: atom_id res chain seq x y z
N MET A 1 29.82 -8.46 -48.64
CA MET A 1 29.68 -7.17 -47.93
C MET A 1 28.72 -7.46 -46.80
N ASP A 2 29.24 -8.05 -45.74
CA ASP A 2 28.46 -8.49 -44.61
C ASP A 2 28.42 -7.34 -43.61
N LEU A 3 27.27 -6.68 -43.55
CA LEU A 3 26.96 -5.70 -42.52
C LEU A 3 26.54 -6.47 -41.27
N ASP A 4 27.50 -6.74 -40.39
CA ASP A 4 27.22 -7.22 -39.05
C ASP A 4 26.72 -6.04 -38.21
N VAL A 5 25.39 -5.89 -38.15
CA VAL A 5 24.69 -5.07 -37.17
C VAL A 5 24.61 -5.92 -35.90
N SER A 6 25.62 -5.76 -35.03
CA SER A 6 25.58 -6.26 -33.66
C SER A 6 24.57 -5.42 -32.88
N ALA A 7 23.37 -5.99 -32.72
CA ALA A 7 22.29 -5.45 -31.93
C ALA A 7 22.66 -5.53 -30.44
N GLU A 8 23.13 -4.42 -29.88
CA GLU A 8 23.22 -4.21 -28.44
C GLU A 8 21.79 -4.20 -27.87
N GLY A 9 21.32 -5.38 -27.48
CA GLY A 9 20.06 -5.55 -26.78
C GLY A 9 20.18 -4.99 -25.37
N GLU A 10 19.85 -3.72 -25.19
CA GLU A 10 19.63 -3.14 -23.87
C GLU A 10 18.47 -3.87 -23.18
N VAL A 11 18.82 -4.83 -22.32
CA VAL A 11 17.87 -5.45 -21.38
C VAL A 11 17.41 -4.35 -20.44
N HIS A 12 16.31 -3.69 -20.79
CA HIS A 12 15.60 -2.79 -19.90
C HIS A 12 15.06 -3.64 -18.75
N HIS A 13 15.82 -3.72 -17.65
CA HIS A 13 15.31 -4.17 -16.38
C HIS A 13 14.11 -3.30 -16.07
N ARG A 14 12.89 -3.84 -16.27
CA ARG A 14 11.67 -3.19 -15.82
C ARG A 14 11.82 -3.04 -14.31
N CYS A 15 12.23 -1.86 -13.88
CA CYS A 15 12.18 -1.49 -12.48
C CYS A 15 10.73 -1.73 -12.04
N PRO A 16 10.48 -2.49 -10.98
CA PRO A 16 9.13 -2.64 -10.45
C PRO A 16 8.65 -1.24 -10.10
N ILE A 17 7.75 -0.71 -10.93
CA ILE A 17 7.16 0.59 -10.69
C ILE A 17 6.22 0.36 -9.52
N PHE A 18 6.54 0.95 -8.38
CA PHE A 18 5.62 0.97 -7.24
C PHE A 18 4.34 1.67 -7.69
N CYS A 19 3.19 1.08 -7.37
CA CYS A 19 1.90 1.68 -7.72
C CYS A 19 1.51 2.71 -6.67
N PHE A 20 0.96 3.82 -7.12
CA PHE A 20 0.35 4.81 -6.24
C PHE A 20 -0.92 4.24 -5.61
N GLU A 21 -1.11 4.45 -4.31
CA GLU A 21 -2.34 4.11 -3.61
C GLU A 21 -3.09 5.36 -3.17
N VAL A 22 -4.42 5.37 -3.30
CA VAL A 22 -5.25 6.55 -2.96
C VAL A 22 -5.12 6.96 -1.50
N VAL A 23 -4.81 6.02 -0.61
CA VAL A 23 -4.63 6.27 0.83
C VAL A 23 -3.43 7.17 1.12
N TRP A 24 -2.49 7.27 0.18
CA TRP A 24 -1.33 8.15 0.29
C TRP A 24 -1.74 9.63 0.24
N LEU A 25 -2.80 9.99 -0.49
CA LEU A 25 -3.31 11.37 -0.51
C LEU A 25 -3.82 11.86 0.85
N GLN A 26 -4.13 10.93 1.74
CA GLN A 26 -4.71 11.22 3.05
C GLN A 26 -3.65 11.19 4.16
N SER A 27 -2.42 10.81 3.84
CA SER A 27 -1.34 10.67 4.82
C SER A 27 -0.28 11.75 4.59
N GLU A 28 -0.10 12.63 5.58
CA GLU A 28 0.92 13.68 5.53
C GLU A 28 2.35 13.07 5.53
N GLU A 29 2.52 11.89 6.13
CA GLU A 29 3.81 11.20 6.24
C GLU A 29 4.37 10.73 4.89
N VAL A 30 3.53 10.53 3.86
CA VAL A 30 4.01 10.03 2.56
C VAL A 30 4.97 11.02 1.91
N SER A 31 4.72 12.33 2.08
CA SER A 31 5.57 13.39 1.54
C SER A 31 6.97 13.33 2.17
N ASP A 32 7.04 13.11 3.48
CA ASP A 32 8.30 13.00 4.21
C ASP A 32 9.08 11.75 3.79
N VAL A 33 8.40 10.62 3.58
CA VAL A 33 9.04 9.39 3.08
C VAL A 33 9.64 9.62 1.70
N VAL A 34 8.93 10.28 0.78
CA VAL A 34 9.47 10.61 -0.55
C VAL A 34 10.65 11.57 -0.45
N ALA A 35 10.52 12.66 0.30
CA ALA A 35 11.57 13.67 0.45
C ALA A 35 12.86 13.06 1.03
N GLN A 36 12.74 12.25 2.08
CA GLN A 36 13.87 11.55 2.68
C GLN A 36 14.49 10.54 1.71
N SER A 37 13.70 9.86 0.89
CA SER A 37 14.19 8.86 -0.07
C SER A 37 14.88 9.49 -1.27
N TRP A 38 14.42 10.65 -1.71
CA TRP A 38 14.93 11.34 -2.90
C TRP A 38 16.35 11.90 -2.74
N GLY A 39 16.78 12.12 -1.50
CA GLY A 39 18.14 12.55 -1.17
C GLY A 39 19.21 11.49 -1.45
N PHE A 40 18.82 10.22 -1.56
CA PHE A 40 19.73 9.10 -1.74
C PHE A 40 19.66 8.62 -3.19
N GLY A 41 20.66 8.98 -4.00
CA GLY A 41 20.78 8.52 -5.37
C GLY A 41 22.07 9.00 -5.99
N SER A 42 22.99 8.08 -6.24
CA SER A 42 24.23 8.31 -6.97
C SER A 42 24.15 7.63 -8.35
N GLY A 43 24.91 8.15 -9.30
CA GLY A 43 24.94 7.62 -10.67
C GLY A 43 25.89 8.43 -11.54
N ASN A 44 26.33 7.80 -12.63
CA ASN A 44 27.35 8.36 -13.52
C ASN A 44 26.75 9.32 -14.57
N SER A 45 25.42 9.37 -14.66
CA SER A 45 24.67 10.21 -15.59
C SER A 45 23.36 10.71 -14.96
N ALA A 46 22.83 11.84 -15.41
CA ALA A 46 21.58 12.38 -14.87
C ALA A 46 20.40 11.39 -14.96
N GLY A 47 20.31 10.62 -16.06
CA GLY A 47 19.29 9.58 -16.23
C GLY A 47 19.44 8.43 -15.24
N SER A 48 20.66 7.94 -15.02
CA SER A 48 20.91 6.87 -14.04
C SER A 48 20.65 7.33 -12.60
N VAL A 49 21.01 8.56 -12.26
CA VAL A 49 20.69 9.18 -10.96
C VAL A 49 19.18 9.24 -10.76
N PHE A 50 18.43 9.70 -11.76
CA PHE A 50 16.98 9.78 -11.68
C PHE A 50 16.34 8.40 -11.47
N CYS A 51 16.69 7.42 -12.29
CA CYS A 51 16.17 6.05 -12.17
C CYS A 51 16.47 5.47 -10.78
N ASN A 52 17.70 5.64 -10.28
CA ASN A 52 18.09 5.17 -8.95
C ASN A 52 17.27 5.81 -7.84
N LYS A 53 17.03 7.13 -7.92
CA LYS A 53 16.17 7.83 -6.93
C LYS A 53 14.74 7.31 -6.95
N VAL A 54 14.17 7.09 -8.14
CA VAL A 54 12.82 6.54 -8.29
C VAL A 54 12.72 5.13 -7.68
N VAL A 55 13.71 4.26 -7.92
CA VAL A 55 13.76 2.91 -7.34
C VAL A 55 13.88 2.96 -5.82
N GLN A 56 14.71 3.85 -5.28
CA GLN A 56 14.86 4.00 -3.84
C GLN A 56 13.58 4.52 -3.17
N CYS A 57 12.92 5.50 -3.79
CA CYS A 57 11.60 5.95 -3.34
C CYS A 57 10.60 4.81 -3.36
N GLY A 58 10.55 4.03 -4.43
CA GLY A 58 9.66 2.89 -4.54
C GLY A 58 9.87 1.84 -3.44
N THR A 59 11.14 1.51 -3.17
CA THR A 59 11.50 0.57 -2.11
C THR A 59 11.06 1.06 -0.74
N ARG A 60 11.38 2.32 -0.39
CA ARG A 60 11.02 2.90 0.90
C ARG A 60 9.52 3.11 1.05
N LEU A 61 8.83 3.56 0.01
CA LEU A 61 7.37 3.70 0.00
C LEU A 61 6.68 2.36 0.17
N THR A 62 7.16 1.31 -0.51
CA THR A 62 6.59 -0.04 -0.36
C THR A 62 6.72 -0.54 1.07
N GLU A 63 7.89 -0.32 1.70
CA GLU A 63 8.11 -0.72 3.08
C GLU A 63 7.28 0.11 4.07
N TRP A 64 7.25 1.44 3.92
CA TRP A 64 6.39 2.31 4.72
C TRP A 64 4.92 1.92 4.58
N ASN A 65 4.42 1.75 3.35
CA ASN A 65 3.04 1.36 3.09
C ASN A 65 2.70 0.02 3.76
N ARG A 66 3.61 -0.95 3.67
CA ARG A 66 3.47 -2.24 4.36
C ARG A 66 3.44 -2.08 5.87
N LEU A 67 4.21 -1.17 6.46
CA LEU A 67 4.24 -0.95 7.91
C LEU A 67 3.01 -0.18 8.39
N SER A 68 2.62 0.88 7.69
CA SER A 68 1.53 1.79 8.05
C SER A 68 0.16 1.16 7.83
N PHE A 69 -0.01 0.40 6.74
CA PHE A 69 -1.28 -0.23 6.37
C PHE A 69 -1.23 -1.76 6.48
N LYS A 70 -0.39 -2.26 7.40
CA LYS A 70 -0.20 -3.69 7.59
C LYS A 70 -1.54 -4.35 7.87
N ASN A 71 -1.79 -5.45 7.16
CA ASN A 71 -2.91 -6.35 7.40
C ASN A 71 -4.31 -5.82 7.06
N VAL A 72 -4.49 -4.82 6.17
CA VAL A 72 -5.84 -4.39 5.73
C VAL A 72 -6.68 -5.60 5.27
N THR A 73 -6.12 -6.52 4.48
CA THR A 73 -6.81 -7.75 4.07
C THR A 73 -7.23 -8.64 5.25
N ARG A 74 -6.37 -8.75 6.28
CA ARG A 74 -6.68 -9.50 7.50
C ARG A 74 -7.69 -8.76 8.38
N GLN A 75 -7.60 -7.44 8.51
CA GLN A 75 -8.59 -6.62 9.20
C GLN A 75 -9.96 -6.74 8.53
N ILE A 76 -10.03 -6.67 7.20
CA ILE A 76 -11.25 -6.90 6.42
C ILE A 76 -11.79 -8.32 6.70
N ARG A 77 -10.93 -9.34 6.74
CA ARG A 77 -11.33 -10.71 7.05
C ARG A 77 -11.87 -10.84 8.47
N ASP A 78 -11.19 -10.25 9.45
CA ASP A 78 -11.56 -10.30 10.87
C ASP A 78 -12.88 -9.54 11.11
N LEU A 79 -13.05 -8.37 10.49
CA LEU A 79 -14.30 -7.59 10.50
C LEU A 79 -15.45 -8.37 9.86
N ASN A 80 -15.25 -8.97 8.68
CA ASN A 80 -16.26 -9.79 8.04
C ASN A 80 -16.64 -11.03 8.86
N SER A 81 -15.66 -11.65 9.53
CA SER A 81 -15.90 -12.74 10.47
C SER A 81 -16.76 -12.29 11.66
N GLY A 82 -16.46 -11.11 12.23
CA GLY A 82 -17.27 -10.47 13.27
C GLY A 82 -18.71 -10.20 12.81
N LEU A 83 -18.89 -9.61 11.62
CA LEU A 83 -20.21 -9.36 11.03
C LEU A 83 -20.99 -10.66 10.80
N CYS A 84 -20.32 -11.71 10.28
CA CYS A 84 -20.94 -13.03 10.11
C CYS A 84 -21.39 -13.63 11.44
N LYS A 85 -20.59 -13.48 12.51
CA LYS A 85 -20.94 -13.94 13.85
C LYS A 85 -22.12 -13.16 14.42
N LEU A 86 -22.16 -11.83 14.28
CA LEU A 86 -23.32 -11.02 14.69
C LEU A 86 -24.58 -11.34 13.89
N LYS A 87 -24.45 -11.61 12.58
CA LYS A 87 -25.60 -11.95 11.73
C LYS A 87 -26.16 -13.34 12.03
N LYS A 88 -25.29 -14.29 12.38
CA LYS A 88 -25.67 -15.68 12.76
C LYS A 88 -26.11 -15.79 14.21
N GLY A 89 -25.51 -15.00 15.09
CA GLY A 89 -25.96 -14.77 16.45
C GLY A 89 -27.17 -13.88 16.41
N THR A 90 -28.33 -14.47 16.11
CA THR A 90 -29.66 -13.91 16.28
C THR A 90 -29.64 -12.92 17.44
N VAL A 91 -30.10 -11.69 17.20
CA VAL A 91 -30.53 -10.78 18.27
C VAL A 91 -31.39 -11.61 19.20
N THR A 92 -30.81 -12.03 20.32
CA THR A 92 -31.53 -12.85 21.28
C THR A 92 -32.65 -11.96 21.82
N GLU A 93 -33.83 -12.53 22.02
CA GLU A 93 -34.97 -11.84 22.66
C GLU A 93 -34.57 -11.15 23.98
N SER A 94 -33.47 -11.58 24.62
CA SER A 94 -32.84 -10.90 25.77
C SER A 94 -32.35 -9.46 25.48
N SER A 95 -31.89 -9.18 24.26
CA SER A 95 -31.48 -7.83 23.83
C SER A 95 -32.70 -6.96 23.46
N LYS A 96 -33.80 -7.55 22.97
CA LYS A 96 -35.09 -6.84 22.83
C LYS A 96 -35.71 -6.53 24.19
N ALA A 97 -35.61 -7.44 25.16
CA ALA A 97 -36.12 -7.24 26.52
C ALA A 97 -35.43 -6.06 27.24
N LYS A 98 -34.12 -5.88 27.06
CA LYS A 98 -33.41 -4.68 27.55
C LYS A 98 -33.78 -3.40 26.80
N SER A 99 -34.08 -3.47 25.49
CA SER A 99 -34.56 -2.32 24.70
C SER A 99 -36.00 -1.92 25.05
N MET A 100 -36.88 -2.85 25.44
CA MET A 100 -38.24 -2.52 25.90
C MET A 100 -38.25 -1.96 27.33
N LEU A 101 -37.36 -2.41 28.22
CA LEU A 101 -37.23 -1.90 29.60
C LEU A 101 -36.68 -0.47 29.70
N LEU A 102 -36.05 0.05 28.63
CA LEU A 102 -35.55 1.42 28.54
C LEU A 102 -36.54 2.40 27.89
N GLN A 103 -37.73 1.94 27.49
CA GLN A 103 -38.82 2.79 26.95
C GLN A 103 -39.93 3.05 27.98
N VAL A 104 -39.83 2.50 29.19
CA VAL A 104 -40.73 2.78 30.31
C VAL A 104 -39.96 3.58 31.36
N LYS A 105 -39.73 4.85 31.07
CA LYS A 105 -39.43 5.86 32.09
C LYS A 105 -39.91 7.23 31.65
#